data_AF-A0A1E5UNY9-F1
#
_entry.id   AF-A0A1E5UNY9-F1
#
_cell.length_a   1.000
_cell.length_b   1.000
_cell.length_c   1.000
_cell.angle_alpha   90.00
_cell.angle_beta   90.00
_cell.angle_gamma   90.00
#
_symmetry.space_group_name_H-M   'P 1'
#
loop_
_entity.id
_entity.type
_entity.pdbx_description
1 polymer ?
#
loop_
_entity_poly.entity_id
_entity_poly.type
_entity_poly.pdbx_seq_one_letter_code
_entity_poly.pdbx_strand_id
1 'polypeptide(L)'
;MPATLITTAMDPGTPNVLDNNYYKLLPRGMGPFFSDNQLRVDPQMAALVSSFAANETLWKEKFAAAMVKMDRIQVQTGTCGEVRLNCSVVNPTSSSIKLGSSTAPAVDEDGIATS
;
A
#
# COMPACT_ATOMS: atom_id res chain seq x y z
N MET A 1 18.56 -25.15 10.82
CA MET A 1 18.03 -25.62 9.53
C MET A 1 18.22 -24.50 8.52
N PRO A 2 18.74 -24.75 7.31
CA PRO A 2 18.76 -23.70 6.29
C PRO A 2 17.31 -23.36 5.94
N ALA A 3 16.97 -22.07 5.93
CA ALA A 3 15.65 -21.62 5.56
C ALA A 3 15.45 -21.87 4.05
N THR A 4 14.53 -22.78 3.70
CA THR A 4 14.10 -22.95 2.31
C THR A 4 13.31 -21.71 1.91
N LEU A 5 13.81 -20.96 0.92
CA LEU A 5 13.06 -19.86 0.30
C LEU A 5 11.90 -20.45 -0.49
N ILE A 6 10.67 -20.21 -0.02
CA ILE A 6 9.42 -20.61 -0.70
C ILE A 6 8.91 -19.57 -1.71
N THR A 7 9.61 -18.44 -1.82
CA THR A 7 9.32 -17.35 -2.76
C THR A 7 10.50 -17.15 -3.70
N THR A 8 10.22 -16.58 -4.87
CA THR A 8 11.23 -16.22 -5.88
C THR A 8 11.15 -14.73 -6.18
N ALA A 9 12.22 -14.17 -6.75
CA ALA A 9 12.26 -12.77 -7.15
C ALA A 9 11.38 -12.53 -8.39
N MET A 10 10.67 -11.38 -8.40
CA MET A 10 9.92 -10.92 -9.57
C MET A 10 10.83 -10.51 -10.72
N ASP A 11 11.99 -9.96 -10.39
CA ASP A 11 13.08 -9.65 -11.30
C ASP A 11 14.36 -10.35 -10.81
N PRO A 12 14.81 -11.44 -11.47
CA PRO A 12 16.03 -12.13 -11.09
C PRO A 12 17.33 -11.37 -11.40
N GLY A 13 17.30 -10.35 -12.26
CA GLY A 13 18.48 -9.55 -12.60
C GLY A 13 18.79 -8.50 -11.54
N THR A 14 17.75 -7.82 -11.04
CA THR A 14 17.88 -6.73 -10.06
C THR A 14 16.80 -6.81 -8.97
N PRO A 15 16.80 -7.88 -8.14
CA PRO A 15 15.66 -8.24 -7.27
C PRO A 15 15.29 -7.19 -6.21
N ASN A 16 16.21 -6.31 -5.87
CA ASN A 16 16.04 -5.29 -4.83
C ASN A 16 16.13 -3.86 -5.38
N VAL A 17 16.07 -3.67 -6.71
CA VAL A 17 16.19 -2.35 -7.35
C VAL A 17 14.95 -2.08 -8.17
N LEU A 18 14.39 -0.88 -8.02
CA LEU A 18 13.29 -0.40 -8.85
C LEU A 18 13.85 0.25 -10.12
N ASP A 19 14.04 -0.55 -11.15
CA ASP A 19 14.55 -0.15 -12.47
C ASP A 19 13.68 -0.73 -13.61
N ASN A 20 14.09 -0.50 -14.86
CA ASN A 20 13.38 -1.01 -16.03
C ASN A 20 13.78 -2.44 -16.43
N ASN A 21 14.58 -3.15 -15.62
CA ASN A 21 15.06 -4.48 -15.96
C ASN A 21 13.88 -5.47 -16.07
N TYR A 22 12.85 -5.33 -15.25
CA TYR A 22 11.57 -6.04 -15.42
C TYR A 22 11.08 -6.04 -16.88
N TYR A 23 11.07 -4.88 -17.55
CA TYR A 23 10.66 -4.78 -18.96
C TYR A 23 11.67 -5.37 -19.94
N LYS A 24 12.97 -5.38 -19.61
CA LYS A 24 14.02 -6.02 -20.42
C LYS A 24 13.91 -7.54 -20.42
N LEU A 25 13.31 -8.14 -19.39
CA LEU A 25 13.14 -9.59 -19.27
C LEU A 25 11.90 -10.12 -20.02
N LEU A 26 10.85 -9.31 -20.21
CA LEU A 26 9.60 -9.73 -20.85
C LEU A 26 9.79 -10.24 -22.31
N PRO A 27 10.58 -9.58 -23.18
CA PRO A 27 10.89 -10.09 -24.53
C PRO A 27 11.49 -11.51 -24.55
N ARG A 28 12.16 -11.90 -23.46
CA ARG A 28 12.81 -13.20 -23.30
C ARG A 28 11.89 -14.26 -22.69
N GLY A 29 10.61 -13.94 -22.46
CA GLY A 29 9.66 -14.84 -21.83
C GLY A 29 9.93 -15.10 -20.35
N MET A 30 10.67 -14.20 -19.69
CA MET A 30 11.10 -14.36 -18.29
C MET A 30 10.22 -13.56 -17.31
N GLY A 31 8.99 -13.23 -17.71
CA GLY A 31 7.99 -12.73 -16.76
C GLY A 31 7.51 -13.88 -15.86
N PRO A 32 7.49 -13.71 -14.53
CA PRO A 32 7.16 -14.79 -13.60
C PRO A 32 5.68 -15.22 -13.69
N PHE A 33 4.78 -14.28 -14.02
CA PHE A 33 3.36 -14.57 -14.16
C PHE A 33 2.89 -14.54 -15.61
N PHE A 34 1.78 -15.25 -15.85
CA PHE A 34 1.08 -15.19 -17.13
C PHE A 34 0.71 -13.74 -17.50
N SER A 35 0.20 -12.96 -16.54
CA SER A 35 -0.14 -11.55 -16.75
C SER A 35 1.03 -10.70 -17.22
N ASP A 36 2.25 -10.97 -16.74
CA ASP A 36 3.45 -10.25 -17.16
C ASP A 36 3.78 -10.56 -18.63
N ASN A 37 3.72 -11.85 -18.99
CA ASN A 37 4.06 -12.29 -20.34
C ASN A 37 3.01 -11.86 -21.38
N GLN A 38 1.76 -11.64 -20.97
CA GLN A 38 0.70 -11.11 -21.83
C GLN A 38 0.97 -9.68 -22.32
N LEU A 39 1.78 -8.88 -21.62
CA LEU A 39 2.18 -7.54 -22.05
C LEU A 39 2.98 -7.57 -23.38
N ARG A 40 3.57 -8.71 -23.74
CA ARG A 40 4.28 -8.89 -25.02
C ARG A 40 3.39 -9.45 -26.13
N VAL A 41 2.25 -10.04 -25.78
CA VAL A 41 1.35 -10.69 -26.76
C VAL A 41 0.49 -9.65 -27.46
N ASP A 42 -0.02 -8.67 -26.72
CA ASP A 42 -0.76 -7.55 -27.31
C ASP A 42 0.19 -6.60 -28.06
N PRO A 43 -0.04 -6.29 -29.36
CA PRO A 43 0.89 -5.47 -30.15
C PRO A 43 1.09 -4.05 -29.60
N GLN A 44 0.04 -3.45 -29.03
CA GLN A 44 0.11 -2.10 -28.48
C GLN A 44 0.92 -2.09 -27.18
N MET A 45 0.70 -3.09 -26.32
CA MET A 45 1.48 -3.24 -25.08
C MET A 45 2.93 -3.63 -25.37
N ALA A 46 3.19 -4.46 -26.37
CA ALA A 46 4.54 -4.88 -26.76
C ALA A 46 5.41 -3.69 -27.19
N ALA A 47 4.81 -2.70 -27.88
CA ALA A 47 5.49 -1.46 -28.22
C ALA A 47 5.87 -0.65 -26.96
N LEU A 48 4.97 -0.56 -25.98
CA LEU A 48 5.25 0.10 -24.70
C LEU A 48 6.34 -0.63 -23.91
N VAL A 49 6.28 -1.97 -23.81
CA VAL A 49 7.31 -2.79 -23.17
C VAL A 49 8.67 -2.52 -23.80
N SER A 50 8.75 -2.48 -25.13
CA SER A 50 9.99 -2.18 -25.85
C SER A 50 10.51 -0.77 -25.54
N SER A 51 9.61 0.22 -25.46
CA SER A 51 9.99 1.60 -25.12
C SER A 51 10.53 1.72 -23.69
N PHE A 52 9.92 1.04 -22.73
CA PHE A 52 10.35 1.04 -21.33
C PHE A 52 11.64 0.26 -21.13
N ALA A 53 11.84 -0.86 -21.83
CA ALA A 53 13.08 -1.61 -21.81
C ALA A 53 14.26 -0.80 -22.37
N ALA A 54 14.02 0.01 -23.41
CA ALA A 54 15.05 0.83 -24.07
C ALA A 54 15.36 2.14 -23.31
N ASN A 55 14.39 2.73 -22.62
CA ASN A 55 14.54 4.03 -21.96
C ASN A 55 14.02 3.98 -20.52
N GLU A 56 14.96 3.90 -19.57
CA GLU A 56 14.65 3.85 -18.14
C GLU A 56 14.04 5.16 -17.62
N THR A 57 14.51 6.32 -18.12
CA THR A 57 13.96 7.63 -17.73
C THR A 57 12.50 7.74 -18.12
N LEU A 58 12.16 7.36 -19.37
CA LEU A 58 10.78 7.33 -19.83
C LEU A 58 9.90 6.42 -18.96
N TRP A 59 10.41 5.23 -18.63
CA TRP A 59 9.69 4.33 -17.74
C TRP A 59 9.46 4.95 -16.35
N LYS A 60 10.49 5.54 -15.72
CA LYS A 60 10.38 6.19 -14.40
C LYS A 60 9.36 7.33 -14.40
N GLU A 61 9.38 8.17 -15.43
CA GLU A 61 8.41 9.27 -15.58
C GLU A 61 6.97 8.74 -15.68
N LYS A 62 6.74 7.73 -16.51
CA LYS A 62 5.42 7.12 -16.68
C LYS A 62 4.98 6.37 -15.42
N PHE A 63 5.90 5.69 -14.74
CA PHE A 63 5.64 5.01 -13.48
C PHE A 63 5.19 6.00 -12.41
N ALA A 64 5.92 7.11 -12.21
CA ALA A 64 5.55 8.13 -11.25
C ALA A 64 4.16 8.73 -11.53
N ALA A 65 3.88 9.08 -12.79
CA ALA A 65 2.58 9.60 -13.19
C ALA A 65 1.45 8.57 -12.98
N ALA A 66 1.71 7.29 -13.27
CA ALA A 66 0.74 6.22 -13.08
C ALA A 66 0.44 5.98 -11.59
N MET A 67 1.44 6.01 -10.71
CA MET A 67 1.26 5.85 -9.27
C MET A 67 0.44 6.99 -8.66
N VAL A 68 0.68 8.24 -9.09
CA VAL A 68 -0.14 9.39 -8.68
C VAL A 68 -1.57 9.29 -9.19
N LYS A 69 -1.76 8.75 -10.40
CA LYS A 69 -3.13 8.53 -10.92
C LYS A 69 -3.85 7.43 -10.14
N MET A 70 -3.13 6.37 -9.77
CA MET A 70 -3.67 5.24 -9.01
C MET A 70 -4.05 5.62 -7.59
N ASP A 71 -3.32 6.55 -6.96
CA ASP A 71 -3.60 6.99 -5.59
C ASP A 71 -4.97 7.68 -5.41
N ARG A 72 -5.58 8.16 -6.50
CA ARG A 72 -6.85 8.91 -6.48
C ARG A 72 -8.09 8.05 -6.72
N ILE A 73 -7.93 6.73 -6.87
CA ILE A 73 -9.06 5.84 -7.14
C ILE A 73 -9.94 5.76 -5.89
N GLN A 74 -11.16 6.28 -5.98
CA GLN A 74 -12.21 6.16 -4.95
C GLN A 74 -11.78 6.63 -3.54
N VAL A 75 -10.95 7.65 -3.46
CA VAL A 75 -10.46 8.19 -2.19
C VAL A 75 -11.58 8.85 -1.38
N GLN A 76 -11.52 8.66 -0.06
CA GLN A 76 -12.40 9.34 0.90
C GLN A 76 -11.82 10.72 1.21
N THR A 77 -12.64 11.78 1.09
CA THR A 77 -12.21 13.18 1.27
C THR A 77 -13.21 13.94 2.14
N GLY A 78 -12.76 15.07 2.70
CA GLY A 78 -13.59 15.90 3.58
C GLY A 78 -13.99 15.14 4.85
N THR A 79 -15.30 15.07 5.11
CA THR A 79 -15.87 14.35 6.26
C THR A 79 -16.28 12.91 5.93
N CYS A 80 -15.98 12.42 4.72
CA CYS A 80 -16.20 11.02 4.38
C CYS A 80 -15.06 10.17 4.97
N GLY A 81 -15.40 9.15 5.77
CA GLY A 81 -14.41 8.28 6.41
C GLY A 81 -13.96 8.74 7.79
N GLU A 82 -12.79 8.26 8.23
CA GLU A 82 -12.15 8.64 9.50
C GLU A 82 -10.62 8.57 9.40
N VAL A 83 -9.93 9.35 10.24
CA VAL A 83 -8.50 9.18 10.47
C VAL A 83 -8.32 8.13 11.58
N ARG A 84 -7.77 6.97 11.24
CA ARG A 84 -7.59 5.87 12.19
C ARG A 84 -6.42 6.13 13.13
N LEU A 85 -6.65 5.93 14.43
CA LEU A 85 -5.58 5.94 15.44
C LEU A 85 -4.73 4.65 15.38
N ASN A 86 -5.32 3.57 14.89
CA ASN A 86 -4.66 2.31 14.60
C ASN A 86 -5.18 1.79 13.25
N CYS A 87 -4.31 1.65 12.25
CA CYS A 87 -4.72 1.27 10.89
C CYS A 87 -5.48 -0.07 10.83
N SER A 88 -5.21 -0.97 11.78
CA SER A 88 -5.75 -2.33 11.81
C SER A 88 -7.18 -2.42 12.37
N VAL A 89 -7.72 -1.35 12.97
CA VAL A 89 -9.06 -1.37 13.60
C VAL A 89 -9.82 -0.06 13.33
N VAL A 90 -11.14 -0.16 13.20
CA VAL A 90 -12.04 1.02 13.10
C VAL A 90 -12.07 1.72 14.44
N ASN A 91 -12.11 3.06 14.47
CA ASN A 91 -12.22 3.75 15.75
C ASN A 91 -13.53 3.34 16.45
N PRO A 92 -13.52 3.20 17.79
CA PRO A 92 -14.74 2.87 18.51
C PRO A 92 -15.78 3.97 18.30
N THR A 93 -17.02 3.58 18.03
CA THR A 93 -18.11 4.54 18.02
C THR A 93 -18.24 5.14 19.42
N SER A 94 -18.56 6.42 19.51
CA SER A 94 -18.70 7.15 20.79
C SER A 94 -19.72 6.50 21.74
N SER A 95 -20.62 5.65 21.23
CA SER A 95 -21.59 4.85 21.96
C SER A 95 -21.04 3.53 22.54
N SER A 96 -19.83 3.12 22.14
CA SER A 96 -19.13 1.92 22.62
C SER A 96 -18.05 2.25 23.66
N ILE A 97 -17.80 3.54 23.91
CA ILE A 97 -17.12 3.98 25.12
C ILE A 97 -18.12 3.77 26.26
N LYS A 98 -18.16 2.55 26.83
CA LYS A 98 -18.46 2.43 28.26
C LYS A 98 -17.35 3.21 28.93
N LEU A 99 -17.63 4.50 29.17
CA LEU A 99 -16.85 5.37 30.03
C LEU A 99 -16.62 4.52 31.28
N GLY A 100 -15.39 4.05 31.46
CA GLY A 100 -14.99 3.38 32.67
C GLY A 100 -15.50 4.26 33.79
N SER A 101 -16.35 3.66 34.64
CA SER A 101 -16.93 4.26 35.82
C SER A 101 -15.82 4.96 36.62
N SER A 102 -15.56 6.23 36.33
CA SER A 102 -15.09 7.15 37.35
C SER A 102 -16.36 7.49 38.13
N THR A 103 -16.60 6.71 39.18
CA THR A 103 -17.31 7.24 40.34
C THR A 103 -16.59 8.53 40.71
N ALA A 104 -17.15 9.67 40.32
CA ALA A 104 -16.84 10.92 40.98
C ALA A 104 -17.27 10.72 42.44
N PRO A 105 -16.41 11.01 43.43
CA PRO A 105 -16.88 11.02 44.81
C PRO A 105 -18.01 12.05 44.89
N ALA A 106 -19.11 11.67 45.53
CA ALA A 106 -20.15 12.62 45.90
C ALA A 106 -19.47 13.72 46.74
N VAL A 107 -19.59 14.97 46.31
CA VAL A 107 -19.22 16.11 47.13
C VAL A 107 -20.42 16.38 48.02
N ASP A 108 -20.28 16.06 49.29
CA ASP A 108 -21.14 16.51 50.37
C ASP A 108 -21.03 18.03 50.53
N GLU A 109 -22.19 18.69 50.63
CA GLU A 109 -22.39 20.13 50.84
C GLU A 109 -22.09 20.54 52.30
N ASP A 110 -21.07 19.98 52.95
CA ASP A 110 -20.65 20.40 54.30
C ASP A 110 -19.15 20.16 54.48
N GLY A 111 -18.34 21.07 53.93
CA GLY A 111 -16.89 21.00 53.98
C GLY A 111 -16.31 20.98 55.40
N ILE A 112 -16.04 19.79 55.94
CA ILE A 112 -15.10 19.60 57.04
C ILE A 112 -14.37 18.26 56.93
N ALA A 113 -13.04 18.34 56.93
CA ALA A 113 -12.15 17.18 56.96
C ALA A 113 -11.95 16.69 58.40
N THR A 114 -12.07 15.38 58.63
CA THR A 114 -11.45 14.73 59.79
C THR A 114 -10.88 13.36 59.41
N SER A 115 -9.59 13.23 59.74
CA SER A 115 -8.69 12.07 59.93
C SER A 115 -8.99 10.72 59.28
#